data_AF-A0A521GF03-F1
#
_entry.id   AF-A0A521GF03-F1
#
_cell.length_a   1.000
_cell.length_b   1.000
_cell.length_c   1.000
_cell.angle_alpha   90.00
_cell.angle_beta   90.00
_cell.angle_gamma   90.00
#
_symmetry.space_group_name_H-M   'P 1'
#
loop_
_entity.id
_entity.type
_entity.pdbx_description
1 polymer ?
#
loop_
_entity_poly.entity_id
_entity_poly.type
_entity_poly.pdbx_seq_one_letter_code
_entity_poly.pdbx_strand_id
1 'polypeptide(L)'
;MAPRDVRQFFSSNIQYNTDGSFRGNTLLKYYNRDNAYASADPFNYVLGRLGEVHLIRAEALNELNYPDNEALTLINGLRSRARDLAYTLTVKRKGKADTTVAAVGIAPVSFAGAATTLRVTNQAGFRKVIRDERWRELAFEGHQWYDLLRWDAQDGTKNAPKSVYLDDPTVSGTNAGKLFWPIPDAEIRVNPKLVQNPGY
;
A
#
# COMPACT_ATOMS: atom_id res chain seq x y z
N MET A 1 -16.91 -10.97 20.55
CA MET A 1 -15.60 -10.68 19.95
C MET A 1 -15.83 -10.05 18.59
N ALA A 2 -15.42 -8.81 18.40
CA ALA A 2 -15.48 -8.06 17.14
C ALA A 2 -14.46 -6.90 17.25
N PRO A 3 -13.99 -6.34 16.12
CA PRO A 3 -13.39 -6.98 14.95
C PRO A 3 -11.85 -6.98 15.08
N ARG A 4 -11.15 -7.93 14.42
CA ARG A 4 -9.71 -7.83 14.19
C ARG A 4 -9.46 -7.29 12.79
N ASP A 5 -8.77 -6.17 12.65
CA ASP A 5 -8.05 -5.87 11.41
C ASP A 5 -6.59 -5.61 11.74
N VAL A 6 -5.80 -6.35 10.98
CA VAL A 6 -4.43 -6.75 11.20
C VAL A 6 -3.67 -6.66 9.88
N ARG A 7 -4.26 -6.03 8.85
CA ARG A 7 -3.85 -6.01 7.44
C ARG A 7 -2.73 -7.02 7.16
N GLN A 8 -3.10 -8.31 7.22
CA GLN A 8 -2.18 -9.42 6.96
C GLN A 8 -1.96 -9.47 5.44
N PHE A 9 -1.17 -8.52 4.93
CA PHE A 9 -0.66 -8.62 3.56
C PHE A 9 0.19 -9.87 3.39
N PHE A 10 0.79 -10.31 4.49
CA PHE A 10 1.75 -11.38 4.55
C PHE A 10 1.44 -12.31 5.73
N SER A 11 1.35 -13.61 5.47
CA SER A 11 1.46 -14.59 6.54
C SER A 11 2.93 -14.81 6.88
N SER A 12 3.31 -14.53 8.12
CA SER A 12 4.55 -15.05 8.70
C SER A 12 4.27 -16.43 9.31
N ASN A 13 4.24 -17.48 8.49
CA ASN A 13 4.58 -18.85 8.91
C ASN A 13 4.93 -19.75 7.74
N ILE A 14 5.97 -19.30 7.07
CA ILE A 14 6.85 -20.04 6.21
C ILE A 14 7.78 -21.09 6.99
N GLN A 15 7.36 -22.14 7.72
CA GLN A 15 8.26 -23.23 8.29
C GLN A 15 9.18 -24.06 7.34
N TYR A 16 10.49 -23.82 7.18
CA TYR A 16 11.31 -24.58 6.19
C TYR A 16 11.12 -26.11 6.23
N ASN A 17 10.95 -26.75 5.06
CA ASN A 17 11.17 -28.20 4.95
C ASN A 17 12.64 -28.51 5.26
N THR A 18 12.95 -29.75 5.65
CA THR A 18 14.32 -30.22 5.94
C THR A 18 15.26 -30.17 4.74
N ASP A 19 14.77 -29.81 3.55
CA ASP A 19 15.47 -29.78 2.26
C ASP A 19 16.06 -28.41 1.87
N GLY A 20 15.83 -27.35 2.65
CA GLY A 20 16.41 -26.02 2.38
C GLY A 20 15.63 -25.14 1.40
N SER A 21 14.38 -25.45 1.06
CA SER A 21 13.54 -24.59 0.21
C SER A 21 12.99 -23.34 0.94
N PHE A 22 12.92 -22.20 0.23
CA PHE A 22 12.54 -20.90 0.78
C PHE A 22 11.10 -20.85 1.30
N ARG A 23 10.95 -20.06 2.36
CA ARG A 23 9.65 -19.75 2.93
C ARG A 23 9.57 -18.23 3.20
N GLY A 24 9.07 -17.50 2.20
CA GLY A 24 8.96 -16.03 2.14
C GLY A 24 7.65 -15.47 2.69
N ASN A 25 7.35 -14.19 2.48
CA ASN A 25 6.05 -13.61 2.85
C ASN A 25 5.04 -13.89 1.73
N THR A 26 3.92 -14.59 2.01
CA THR A 26 2.88 -14.86 1.00
C THR A 26 1.69 -13.93 1.12
N LEU A 27 1.21 -13.43 -0.02
CA LEU A 27 -0.04 -12.68 -0.14
C LEU A 27 -1.22 -13.51 0.35
N LEU A 28 -1.95 -13.03 1.36
CA LEU A 28 -3.22 -13.63 1.80
C LEU A 28 -4.46 -12.77 1.50
N LYS A 29 -4.26 -11.61 0.87
CA LYS A 29 -5.38 -10.73 0.53
C LYS A 29 -6.24 -11.37 -0.55
N TYR A 30 -7.56 -11.40 -0.32
CA TYR A 30 -8.56 -12.12 -1.13
C TYR A 30 -8.41 -13.64 -1.19
N TYR A 31 -7.50 -14.22 -0.40
CA TYR A 31 -7.39 -15.66 -0.29
C TYR A 31 -8.52 -16.20 0.60
N ASN A 32 -9.41 -16.99 0.01
CA ASN A 32 -10.45 -17.67 0.77
C ASN A 32 -9.86 -18.90 1.48
N ARG A 33 -9.45 -18.73 2.73
CA ARG A 33 -8.86 -19.82 3.53
C ARG A 33 -9.81 -20.99 3.72
N ASP A 34 -11.11 -20.74 3.76
CA ASP A 34 -12.12 -21.74 4.08
C ASP A 34 -12.47 -22.60 2.84
N ASN A 35 -12.22 -22.09 1.63
CA ASN A 35 -12.38 -22.82 0.35
C ASN A 35 -11.05 -23.13 -0.36
N ALA A 36 -9.92 -23.08 0.33
CA ALA A 36 -8.58 -23.30 -0.22
C ALA A 36 -8.41 -24.57 -1.09
N TYR A 37 -9.25 -25.59 -0.85
CA TYR A 37 -9.22 -26.88 -1.55
C TYR A 37 -10.50 -27.16 -2.37
N ALA A 38 -11.40 -26.20 -2.47
CA ALA A 38 -12.63 -26.35 -3.25
C ALA A 38 -12.38 -25.96 -4.72
N SER A 39 -12.86 -26.78 -5.65
CA SER A 39 -12.71 -26.60 -7.11
C SER A 39 -13.43 -25.37 -7.68
N ALA A 40 -14.12 -24.60 -6.84
CA ALA A 40 -14.92 -23.44 -7.19
C ALA A 40 -14.68 -22.31 -6.18
N ASP A 41 -13.57 -21.58 -6.35
CA ASP A 41 -13.38 -20.30 -5.68
C ASP A 41 -13.80 -19.17 -6.64
N PRO A 42 -14.94 -18.49 -6.41
CA PRO A 42 -15.30 -17.33 -7.19
C PRO A 42 -14.40 -16.16 -6.78
N PHE A 43 -13.26 -16.01 -7.48
CA PHE A 43 -12.41 -14.84 -7.35
C PHE A 43 -13.24 -13.57 -7.58
N ASN A 44 -13.53 -12.84 -6.50
CA ASN A 44 -14.27 -11.59 -6.57
C ASN A 44 -13.29 -10.42 -6.69
N TYR A 45 -13.06 -9.97 -7.92
CA TYR A 45 -12.18 -8.85 -8.18
C TYR A 45 -12.86 -7.53 -7.80
N VAL A 46 -12.28 -6.83 -6.82
CA VAL A 46 -12.80 -5.54 -6.36
C VAL A 46 -12.21 -4.43 -7.23
N LEU A 47 -13.00 -3.87 -8.13
CA LEU A 47 -12.60 -2.72 -8.96
C LEU A 47 -12.63 -1.40 -8.20
N GLY A 48 -13.49 -1.29 -7.19
CA GLY A 48 -13.65 -0.08 -6.39
C GLY A 48 -14.44 -0.40 -5.13
N ARG A 49 -14.13 0.32 -4.05
CA ARG A 49 -14.76 0.12 -2.74
C ARG A 49 -14.79 1.39 -1.92
N LEU A 50 -15.65 1.38 -0.90
CA LEU A 50 -15.86 2.54 -0.04
C LEU A 50 -14.56 3.11 0.58
N GLY A 51 -13.61 2.23 0.91
CA GLY A 51 -12.30 2.63 1.43
C GLY A 51 -11.53 3.55 0.46
N GLU A 52 -11.58 3.27 -0.83
CA GLU A 52 -10.97 4.12 -1.85
C GLU A 52 -11.66 5.50 -1.91
N VAL A 53 -13.00 5.53 -1.91
CA VAL A 53 -13.78 6.78 -1.95
C VAL A 53 -13.43 7.68 -0.77
N HIS A 54 -13.26 7.10 0.43
CA HIS A 54 -12.85 7.84 1.62
C HIS A 54 -11.44 8.43 1.47
N LEU A 55 -10.50 7.67 0.89
CA LEU A 55 -9.13 8.11 0.67
C LEU A 55 -9.05 9.22 -0.38
N ILE A 56 -9.78 9.10 -1.50
CA ILE A 56 -9.85 10.12 -2.55
C ILE A 56 -10.39 11.44 -1.96
N ARG A 57 -11.47 11.35 -1.17
CA ARG A 57 -12.07 12.53 -0.53
C ARG A 57 -11.12 13.15 0.50
N ALA A 58 -10.47 12.34 1.35
CA ALA A 58 -9.52 12.84 2.33
C ALA A 58 -8.32 13.52 1.66
N GLU A 59 -7.83 12.98 0.55
CA GLU A 59 -6.76 13.58 -0.26
C GLU A 59 -7.21 14.93 -0.84
N ALA A 60 -8.36 14.99 -1.51
CA ALA A 60 -8.89 16.22 -2.09
C ALA A 60 -9.11 17.32 -1.04
N LEU A 61 -9.69 16.99 0.12
CA LEU A 61 -9.91 17.92 1.22
C LEU A 61 -8.59 18.46 1.80
N ASN A 62 -7.57 17.59 1.93
CA ASN A 62 -6.23 18.02 2.37
C ASN A 62 -5.61 19.01 1.40
N GLU A 63 -5.67 18.73 0.09
CA GLU A 63 -5.08 19.61 -0.92
C GLU A 63 -5.83 20.94 -1.05
N LEU A 64 -7.16 20.93 -0.85
CA LEU A 64 -7.99 22.12 -0.99
C LEU A 64 -7.89 23.04 0.23
N ASN A 65 -8.07 22.52 1.45
CA ASN A 65 -8.31 23.34 2.65
C ASN A 65 -7.71 22.74 3.95
N TYR A 66 -6.43 22.37 3.96
CA TYR A 66 -5.80 21.93 5.21
C TYR A 66 -5.75 23.07 6.27
N PRO A 67 -6.06 22.81 7.56
CA PRO A 67 -6.53 21.54 8.13
C PRO A 67 -8.04 21.36 8.00
N ASP A 68 -8.46 20.13 7.69
CA ASP A 68 -9.87 19.78 7.52
C ASP A 68 -10.30 18.61 8.45
N ASN A 69 -11.35 18.84 9.23
CA ASN A 69 -11.85 17.87 10.22
C ASN A 69 -12.56 16.67 9.57
N GLU A 70 -13.16 16.85 8.39
CA GLU A 70 -13.79 15.76 7.67
C GLU A 70 -12.72 14.79 7.13
N ALA A 71 -11.65 15.30 6.54
CA ALA A 71 -10.52 14.49 6.08
C ALA A 71 -9.91 13.68 7.22
N LEU A 72 -9.76 14.31 8.40
CA LEU A 72 -9.30 13.63 9.61
C LEU A 72 -10.24 12.50 10.05
N THR A 73 -11.56 12.74 9.97
CA THR A 73 -12.61 11.78 10.33
C THR A 73 -12.59 10.57 9.40
N LEU A 74 -12.47 10.79 8.09
CA LEU A 74 -12.39 9.72 7.08
C LEU A 74 -11.17 8.82 7.32
N ILE A 75 -9.98 9.41 7.52
CA ILE A 75 -8.75 8.65 7.79
C ILE A 75 -8.85 7.88 9.11
N ASN A 76 -9.33 8.53 10.16
CA ASN A 76 -9.47 7.87 11.45
C ASN A 76 -10.55 6.78 11.44
N GLY A 77 -11.59 6.90 10.62
CA GLY A 77 -12.60 5.86 10.39
C GLY A 77 -12.01 4.62 9.73
N LEU A 78 -11.17 4.78 8.69
CA LEU A 78 -10.44 3.66 8.08
C LEU A 78 -9.48 3.02 9.08
N ARG A 79 -8.74 3.86 9.81
CA ARG A 79 -7.80 3.41 10.84
C ARG A 79 -8.46 2.73 12.02
N SER A 80 -9.71 3.05 12.37
CA SER A 80 -10.43 2.46 13.50
C SER A 80 -11.07 1.13 13.16
N ARG A 81 -11.62 1.00 11.94
CA ARG A 81 -12.00 -0.31 11.37
C ARG A 81 -10.80 -1.23 11.31
N ALA A 82 -9.62 -0.67 11.01
CA ALA A 82 -8.38 -1.39 10.84
C ALA A 82 -7.68 -1.84 12.13
N ARG A 83 -8.37 -1.93 13.28
CA ARG A 83 -7.73 -2.17 14.59
C ARG A 83 -8.10 -3.49 15.21
N ASP A 84 -7.06 -4.23 15.60
CA ASP A 84 -7.01 -4.92 16.89
C ASP A 84 -5.84 -4.31 17.70
N LEU A 85 -6.15 -3.40 18.64
CA LEU A 85 -5.14 -2.78 19.51
C LEU A 85 -4.50 -3.78 20.49
N ALA A 86 -5.08 -4.98 20.61
CA ALA A 86 -4.59 -6.08 21.43
C ALA A 86 -3.97 -7.21 20.58
N TYR A 87 -3.80 -7.02 19.27
CA TYR A 87 -3.14 -8.03 18.44
C TYR A 87 -1.70 -8.19 18.88
N THR A 88 -1.32 -9.41 19.23
CA THR A 88 0.04 -9.79 19.57
C THR A 88 0.58 -10.67 18.45
N LEU A 89 1.63 -10.20 17.79
CA LEU A 89 2.34 -11.01 16.80
C LEU A 89 3.42 -11.80 17.54
N THR A 90 3.30 -13.12 17.53
CA THR A 90 4.38 -14.00 17.98
C THR A 90 5.32 -14.27 16.81
N VAL A 91 6.48 -13.62 16.81
CA VAL A 91 7.54 -13.87 15.84
C VAL A 91 8.28 -15.12 16.27
N LYS A 92 8.07 -16.23 15.55
CA LYS A 92 8.79 -17.48 15.78
C LYS A 92 10.07 -17.49 14.96
N ARG A 93 11.22 -17.61 15.62
CA ARG A 93 12.54 -17.74 14.97
C ARG A 93 13.16 -19.07 15.37
N LYS A 94 13.62 -19.86 14.41
CA LYS A 94 14.24 -21.18 14.66
C LYS A 94 15.42 -21.04 15.63
N GLY A 95 15.41 -21.78 16.73
CA GLY A 95 16.47 -21.77 17.75
C GLY A 95 16.49 -20.54 18.69
N LYS A 96 15.43 -19.72 18.69
CA LYS A 96 15.25 -18.61 19.63
C LYS A 96 13.88 -18.71 20.30
N ALA A 97 13.78 -18.20 21.53
CA ALA A 97 12.50 -18.10 22.21
C ALA A 97 11.53 -17.24 21.40
N ASP A 98 10.28 -17.68 21.32
CA ASP A 98 9.20 -16.95 20.65
C ASP A 98 9.10 -15.53 21.23
N THR A 99 9.22 -14.53 20.37
CA THR A 99 9.12 -13.12 20.78
C THR A 99 7.72 -12.61 20.45
N THR A 100 6.94 -12.33 21.48
CA THR A 100 5.62 -11.70 21.32
C THR A 100 5.81 -10.18 21.29
N VAL A 101 5.55 -9.57 20.13
CA VAL A 101 5.46 -8.12 20.01
C VAL A 101 3.98 -7.73 20.02
N ALA A 102 3.62 -6.72 20.82
CA ALA A 102 2.33 -6.06 20.66
C ALA A 102 2.30 -5.45 19.27
N ALA A 103 1.52 -6.02 18.37
CA ALA A 103 1.26 -5.41 17.09
C ALA A 103 0.25 -4.30 17.33
N VAL A 104 0.79 -3.11 17.55
CA VAL A 104 0.01 -1.92 17.86
C VAL A 104 -0.85 -1.61 16.64
N GLY A 105 -2.17 -1.79 16.76
CA GLY A 105 -3.12 -1.28 15.78
C GLY A 105 -2.85 0.19 15.45
N ILE A 106 -3.14 0.63 14.23
CA ILE A 106 -2.71 1.96 13.77
C ILE A 106 -3.44 3.06 14.56
N ALA A 107 -2.71 3.74 15.45
CA ALA A 107 -3.20 4.81 16.31
C ALA A 107 -3.87 5.95 15.53
N PRO A 108 -4.82 6.70 16.12
CA PRO A 108 -5.51 7.76 15.38
C PRO A 108 -4.53 8.91 15.16
N VAL A 109 -4.72 9.63 14.06
CA VAL A 109 -3.99 10.87 13.79
C VAL A 109 -4.77 12.03 14.37
N SER A 110 -4.05 13.07 14.77
CA SER A 110 -4.65 14.37 15.10
C SER A 110 -3.81 15.51 14.54
N PHE A 111 -4.42 16.69 14.38
CA PHE A 111 -3.70 17.92 14.09
C PHE A 111 -3.01 18.49 15.33
N ALA A 112 -2.16 19.50 15.13
CA ALA A 112 -1.48 20.20 16.22
C ALA A 112 -2.48 20.70 17.28
N GLY A 113 -2.15 20.49 18.57
CA GLY A 113 -2.98 20.90 19.71
C GLY A 113 -3.74 19.76 20.41
N ALA A 114 -3.87 18.57 19.80
CA ALA A 114 -4.55 17.43 20.40
C ALA A 114 -3.59 16.44 21.10
N ALA A 115 -4.03 15.87 22.23
CA ALA A 115 -3.25 14.92 23.04
C ALA A 115 -3.21 13.50 22.46
N THR A 116 -2.65 13.31 21.26
CA THR A 116 -2.37 11.98 20.69
C THR A 116 -0.91 11.80 20.27
N THR A 117 -0.49 10.54 20.11
CA THR A 117 0.89 10.11 19.80
C THR A 117 1.33 10.45 18.36
N LEU A 118 0.39 10.54 17.40
CA LEU A 118 0.68 10.88 16.00
C LEU A 118 0.07 12.25 15.66
N ARG A 119 0.92 13.28 15.71
CA ARG A 119 0.54 14.67 15.44
C ARG A 119 0.99 15.09 14.05
N VAL A 120 0.09 15.73 13.32
CA VAL A 120 0.36 16.33 12.03
C VAL A 120 0.26 17.85 12.16
N THR A 121 1.32 18.54 11.72
CA THR A 121 1.48 19.98 11.93
C THR A 121 1.23 20.81 10.68
N ASN A 122 1.28 20.20 9.49
CA ASN A 122 1.10 20.89 8.22
C ASN A 122 0.46 19.98 7.15
N GLN A 123 0.01 20.60 6.05
CA GLN A 123 -0.63 19.92 4.92
C GLN A 123 0.25 18.80 4.33
N ALA A 124 1.56 19.03 4.20
CA ALA A 124 2.48 18.05 3.64
C ALA A 124 2.61 16.80 4.54
N GLY A 125 2.60 16.98 5.86
CA GLY A 125 2.58 15.89 6.83
C GLY A 125 1.30 15.08 6.75
N PHE A 126 0.15 15.75 6.56
CA PHE A 126 -1.13 15.05 6.42
C PHE A 126 -1.22 14.30 5.09
N ARG A 127 -0.70 14.89 4.02
CA ARG A 127 -0.54 14.23 2.72
C ARG A 127 0.22 12.92 2.88
N LYS A 128 1.36 12.93 3.56
CA LYS A 128 2.14 11.70 3.81
C LYS A 128 1.31 10.65 4.57
N VAL A 129 0.55 11.05 5.59
CA VAL A 129 -0.35 10.15 6.33
C VAL A 129 -1.38 9.52 5.40
N ILE A 130 -2.01 10.31 4.53
CA ILE A 130 -3.02 9.84 3.58
C ILE A 130 -2.39 8.85 2.57
N ARG A 131 -1.23 9.19 2.01
CA ARG A 131 -0.49 8.33 1.08
C ARG A 131 -0.11 6.99 1.72
N ASP A 132 0.42 7.05 2.95
CA ASP A 132 0.75 5.88 3.76
C ASP A 132 -0.50 5.01 4.04
N GLU A 133 -1.64 5.65 4.32
CA GLU A 133 -2.90 4.96 4.57
C GLU A 133 -3.45 4.29 3.32
N ARG A 134 -3.37 4.98 2.18
CA ARG A 134 -3.77 4.45 0.87
C ARG A 134 -2.94 3.24 0.46
N TRP A 135 -1.62 3.30 0.66
CA TRP A 135 -0.72 2.18 0.35
C TRP A 135 -1.12 0.92 1.12
N ARG A 136 -1.41 1.05 2.42
CA ARG A 136 -1.85 -0.08 3.23
C ARG A 136 -3.26 -0.52 2.84
N GLU A 137 -4.23 0.39 2.83
CA GLU A 137 -5.63 0.04 2.57
C GLU A 137 -5.78 -0.69 1.21
N LEU A 138 -5.22 -0.14 0.14
CA LEU A 138 -5.39 -0.61 -1.24
C LEU A 138 -4.23 -1.48 -1.75
N ALA A 139 -3.39 -2.02 -0.86
CA ALA A 139 -2.29 -2.88 -1.30
C ALA A 139 -2.81 -4.07 -2.12
N PHE A 140 -2.16 -4.37 -3.25
CA PHE A 140 -2.53 -5.48 -4.15
C PHE A 140 -3.94 -5.38 -4.78
N GLU A 141 -4.51 -4.17 -4.86
CA GLU A 141 -5.77 -3.89 -5.57
C GLU A 141 -5.54 -3.15 -6.90
N GLY A 142 -4.28 -3.02 -7.36
CA GLY A 142 -3.96 -2.38 -8.65
C GLY A 142 -3.79 -0.86 -8.63
N HIS A 143 -3.93 -0.19 -7.48
CA HIS A 143 -3.83 1.28 -7.39
C HIS A 143 -2.40 1.81 -7.27
N GLN A 144 -1.49 1.05 -6.64
CA GLN A 144 -0.16 1.55 -6.24
C GLN A 144 0.66 2.12 -7.40
N TRP A 145 0.61 1.49 -8.57
CA TRP A 145 1.34 1.97 -9.76
C TRP A 145 0.89 3.38 -10.16
N TYR A 146 -0.43 3.59 -10.24
CA TYR A 146 -1.02 4.89 -10.60
C TYR A 146 -0.81 5.95 -9.52
N ASP A 147 -0.80 5.55 -8.25
CA ASP A 147 -0.51 6.44 -7.12
C ASP A 147 0.94 6.94 -7.14
N LEU A 148 1.90 6.06 -7.41
CA LEU A 148 3.30 6.47 -7.52
C LEU A 148 3.50 7.40 -8.73
N LEU A 149 2.91 7.05 -9.87
CA LEU A 149 2.91 7.85 -11.09
C LEU A 149 2.45 9.30 -10.84
N ARG A 150 1.30 9.48 -10.19
CA ARG A 150 0.72 10.81 -9.95
C ARG A 150 1.45 11.58 -8.83
N TRP A 151 1.96 10.89 -7.81
CA TRP A 151 2.72 11.54 -6.73
C TRP A 151 4.09 12.00 -7.20
N ASP A 152 4.75 11.22 -8.06
CA ASP A 152 5.99 11.64 -8.72
C ASP A 152 5.78 12.88 -9.58
N ALA A 153 4.67 12.95 -10.30
CA ALA A 153 4.29 14.15 -11.04
C ALA A 153 4.01 15.35 -10.11
N GLN A 154 3.34 15.13 -8.96
CA GLN A 154 3.04 16.17 -7.97
C GLN A 154 4.28 16.68 -7.24
N ASP A 155 5.21 15.79 -6.89
CA ASP A 155 6.40 16.10 -6.09
C ASP A 155 7.61 16.50 -6.98
N GLY A 156 7.48 16.36 -8.31
CA GLY A 156 8.55 16.62 -9.28
C GLY A 156 9.67 15.57 -9.26
N THR A 157 9.51 14.49 -8.50
CA THR A 157 10.46 13.39 -8.43
C THR A 157 10.25 12.49 -9.64
N LYS A 158 11.16 12.52 -10.62
CA LYS A 158 11.13 11.58 -11.77
C LYS A 158 11.60 10.16 -11.38
N ASN A 159 11.33 9.72 -10.15
CA ASN A 159 11.81 8.47 -9.61
C ASN A 159 10.75 7.41 -9.85
N ALA A 160 10.75 6.77 -11.03
CA ALA A 160 9.90 5.62 -11.27
C ALA A 160 9.97 4.64 -10.08
N PRO A 161 8.86 3.94 -9.74
CA PRO A 161 8.83 2.99 -8.64
C PRO A 161 10.10 2.14 -8.64
N LYS A 162 10.94 2.33 -7.61
CA LYS A 162 12.06 1.41 -7.40
C LYS A 162 11.43 0.04 -7.21
N SER A 163 11.76 -0.86 -8.12
CA SER A 163 11.32 -2.24 -8.04
C SER A 163 11.63 -2.77 -6.64
N VAL A 164 10.68 -3.49 -6.03
CA VAL A 164 10.93 -4.33 -4.84
C VAL A 164 11.74 -5.57 -5.25
N TYR A 165 12.74 -5.40 -6.13
CA TYR A 165 13.80 -6.37 -6.26
C TYR A 165 14.75 -6.08 -5.12
N LEU A 166 14.63 -6.92 -4.09
CA LEU A 166 15.69 -7.33 -3.15
C LEU A 166 16.98 -6.56 -3.41
N ASP A 167 17.34 -5.59 -2.58
CA ASP A 167 18.57 -4.77 -2.56
C ASP A 167 19.70 -5.31 -3.47
N ASP A 168 19.51 -5.22 -4.79
CA ASP A 168 20.47 -5.70 -5.77
C ASP A 168 21.15 -4.43 -6.27
N PRO A 169 22.34 -4.10 -5.72
CA PRO A 169 23.05 -2.90 -6.08
C PRO A 169 23.48 -2.90 -7.57
N THR A 170 23.33 -4.02 -8.29
CA THR A 170 23.67 -4.13 -9.71
C THR A 170 22.55 -3.66 -10.64
N VAL A 171 21.29 -3.56 -10.16
CA VAL A 171 20.17 -3.03 -10.95
C VAL A 171 20.17 -1.49 -10.88
N SER A 172 21.17 -0.88 -11.52
CA SER A 172 21.28 0.58 -11.70
C SER A 172 20.55 1.07 -12.95
N GLY A 173 19.31 0.60 -13.15
CA GLY A 173 18.44 1.14 -14.19
C GLY A 173 17.76 2.41 -13.66
N THR A 174 18.33 3.60 -13.92
CA THR A 174 17.57 4.83 -13.74
C THR A 174 16.46 4.85 -14.78
N ASN A 175 15.26 4.45 -14.39
CA ASN A 175 14.03 4.62 -15.17
C ASN A 175 13.59 6.10 -15.28
N ALA A 176 14.54 7.03 -15.17
CA ALA A 176 14.30 8.45 -15.28
C ALA A 176 13.71 8.76 -16.66
N GLY A 177 12.46 9.23 -16.68
CA GLY A 177 11.71 9.50 -17.91
C GLY A 177 10.79 8.36 -18.37
N LYS A 178 10.97 7.12 -17.92
CA LYS A 178 10.15 5.95 -18.29
C LYS A 178 8.90 5.80 -17.42
N LEU A 179 8.19 6.90 -17.25
CA LEU A 179 7.04 7.00 -16.37
C LEU A 179 5.76 6.45 -17.06
N PHE A 180 5.70 6.57 -18.38
CA PHE A 180 4.63 6.08 -19.23
C PHE A 180 5.09 4.84 -20.00
N TRP A 181 4.16 3.98 -20.39
CA TRP A 181 4.49 2.83 -21.23
C TRP A 181 4.85 3.29 -22.66
N PRO A 182 5.72 2.55 -23.37
CA PRO A 182 6.02 2.86 -24.76
C PRO A 182 4.77 2.67 -25.61
N ILE A 183 4.57 3.57 -26.57
CA ILE A 183 3.65 3.34 -27.68
C ILE A 183 4.29 2.28 -28.58
N PRO A 184 3.58 1.20 -28.97
CA PRO A 184 4.12 0.18 -29.85
C PRO A 184 4.64 0.78 -31.15
N ASP A 185 5.86 0.41 -31.55
CA ASP A 185 6.54 0.96 -32.74
C ASP A 185 5.76 0.70 -34.04
N ALA A 186 5.00 -0.41 -34.10
CA ALA A 186 4.08 -0.68 -35.20
C ALA A 186 3.02 0.42 -35.37
N GLU A 187 2.48 0.96 -34.27
CA GLU A 187 1.47 2.03 -34.31
C GLU A 187 2.08 3.36 -34.76
N ILE A 188 3.31 3.66 -34.32
CA ILE A 188 4.04 4.88 -34.74
C ILE A 188 4.35 4.84 -36.23
N ARG A 189 4.77 3.68 -36.75
CA ARG A 189 5.01 3.52 -38.19
C ARG A 189 3.75 3.66 -39.03
N VAL A 190 2.61 3.19 -38.54
CA VAL A 190 1.32 3.30 -39.22
C VAL A 190 0.82 4.74 -39.21
N ASN A 191 0.98 5.46 -38.10
CA ASN A 191 0.55 6.85 -37.97
C ASN A 191 1.72 7.77 -37.58
N PRO A 192 2.35 8.44 -38.57
CA PRO A 192 3.45 9.37 -38.34
C PRO A 192 3.10 10.60 -37.47
N LYS A 193 1.81 10.83 -37.16
CA LYS A 193 1.38 11.89 -36.23
C LYS A 193 1.44 11.45 -34.76
N LEU A 194 1.62 10.17 -34.47
CA LEU A 194 1.83 9.68 -33.11
C LEU A 194 3.27 9.98 -32.68
N VAL A 195 3.41 10.73 -31.60
CA VAL A 195 4.70 11.05 -30.99
C VAL A 195 4.93 10.09 -29.82
N GLN A 196 6.12 9.50 -29.75
CA GLN A 196 6.49 8.57 -28.68
C GLN A 196 6.51 9.27 -27.31
N ASN A 197 6.21 8.50 -26.26
CA ASN A 197 6.32 8.96 -24.88
C ASN A 197 7.80 9.24 -24.52
N PRO A 198 8.09 10.24 -23.68
CA PRO A 198 9.46 10.57 -23.30
C PRO A 198 10.22 9.34 -22.77
N GLY A 199 11.48 9.18 -23.20
CA GLY A 199 12.36 8.09 -22.74
C GLY A 199 12.28 6.77 -23.52
N TYR A 200 11.54 6.75 -24.64
CA TYR A 200 11.40 5.62 -25.57
C TYR A 200 11.64 6.03 -27.02
#